data_AF-A0A1G1QC31-F1
#
_entry.id   AF-A0A1G1QC31-F1
#
_cell.length_a   1.000
_cell.length_b   1.000
_cell.length_c   1.000
_cell.angle_alpha   90.00
_cell.angle_beta   90.00
_cell.angle_gamma   90.00
#
_symmetry.space_group_name_H-M   'P 1'
#
loop_
_entity.id
_entity.type
_entity.pdbx_description
1 polymer ?
#
loop_
_entity_poly.entity_id
_entity_poly.type
_entity_poly.pdbx_seq_one_letter_code
_entity_poly.pdbx_strand_id
1 'polypeptide(L)'
;MISNTETEKIYNVVRLLKGRKSIFFITGAGISADSGLPTYRGIGGLYNDRTTEDGIPIEMALSGQMLNQRPEVTWKYLAQIEKNCRNASFNRAHQVIAEMERRFERVWVLTQNIDGFHRDAGSRNVIEIHGNMHKLICMKCPWRAKVNDYSRLTVPPACPKCGFTVRPEVVFFGETLPAIECQILSD
;
A
#
# COMPACT_ATOMS: atom_id res chain seq x y z
N MET A 1 -19.87 3.89 -22.20
CA MET A 1 -19.36 4.65 -23.38
C MET A 1 -18.59 5.83 -22.85
N ILE A 2 -17.35 6.03 -23.31
CA ILE A 2 -16.53 7.20 -22.93
C ILE A 2 -17.12 8.43 -23.64
N SER A 3 -17.32 9.52 -22.92
CA SER A 3 -17.82 10.78 -23.50
C SER A 3 -16.81 11.40 -24.47
N ASN A 4 -17.26 12.28 -25.37
CA ASN A 4 -16.36 13.03 -26.26
C ASN A 4 -15.32 13.84 -25.46
N THR A 5 -15.72 14.44 -24.34
CA THR A 5 -14.82 15.22 -23.47
C THR A 5 -13.75 14.36 -22.79
N GLU A 6 -14.09 13.15 -22.35
CA GLU A 6 -13.09 12.22 -21.80
C GLU A 6 -12.12 11.73 -22.88
N THR A 7 -12.62 11.50 -24.08
CA THR A 7 -11.81 11.11 -25.24
C THR A 7 -10.80 12.21 -25.59
N GLU A 8 -11.21 13.48 -25.58
CA GLU A 8 -10.30 14.62 -25.77
C GLU A 8 -9.20 14.69 -24.70
N LYS A 9 -9.55 14.46 -23.43
CA LYS A 9 -8.56 14.40 -22.34
C LYS A 9 -7.53 13.30 -22.57
N ILE A 10 -7.96 12.11 -22.98
CA ILE A 10 -7.06 11.00 -23.31
C ILE A 10 -6.12 11.39 -24.44
N TYR A 11 -6.63 12.01 -25.52
CA TYR A 11 -5.78 12.45 -26.62
C TYR A 11 -4.77 13.52 -26.21
N ASN A 12 -5.14 14.43 -25.31
CA ASN A 12 -4.20 15.42 -24.77
C ASN A 12 -3.08 14.76 -23.97
N VAL A 13 -3.40 13.76 -23.13
CA VAL A 13 -2.38 12.97 -22.43
C VAL A 13 -1.47 12.25 -23.41
N VAL A 14 -2.03 11.58 -24.43
CA VAL A 14 -1.23 10.88 -25.46
C VAL A 14 -0.29 11.84 -26.18
N ARG A 15 -0.73 13.07 -26.51
CA ARG A 15 0.12 14.10 -27.12
C ARG A 15 1.26 14.52 -26.19
N LEU A 16 1.01 14.67 -24.89
CA LEU A 16 2.04 15.00 -23.89
C LEU A 16 3.07 13.89 -23.73
N LEU A 17 2.63 12.62 -23.80
CA LEU A 17 3.50 11.45 -23.69
C LEU A 17 4.34 11.19 -24.95
N LYS A 18 3.89 11.66 -26.12
CA LYS A 18 4.61 11.45 -27.38
C LYS A 18 6.01 12.08 -27.32
N GLY A 19 7.04 11.27 -27.61
CA GLY A 19 8.44 11.70 -27.58
C GLY A 19 9.06 11.80 -26.19
N ARG A 20 8.34 11.41 -25.12
CA ARG A 20 8.89 11.32 -23.77
C ARG A 20 9.58 9.97 -23.59
N LYS A 21 10.74 10.01 -22.93
CA LYS A 21 11.53 8.82 -22.58
C LYS A 21 11.16 8.27 -21.20
N SER A 22 10.70 9.15 -20.31
CA SER A 22 10.51 8.86 -18.89
C SER A 22 9.09 9.21 -18.43
N ILE A 23 8.49 8.33 -17.63
CA ILE A 23 7.19 8.55 -16.97
C ILE A 23 7.33 8.22 -15.48
N PHE A 24 6.77 9.08 -14.64
CA PHE A 24 6.70 8.88 -13.20
C PHE A 24 5.23 8.88 -12.76
N PHE A 25 4.75 7.74 -12.26
CA PHE A 25 3.40 7.60 -11.72
C PHE A 25 3.42 7.84 -10.23
N ILE A 26 2.52 8.69 -9.74
CA ILE A 26 2.22 8.83 -8.31
C ILE A 26 0.83 8.26 -8.09
N THR A 27 0.75 7.22 -7.26
CA THR A 27 -0.50 6.48 -7.03
C THR A 27 -0.86 6.44 -5.55
N GLY A 28 -2.15 6.27 -5.30
CA GLY A 28 -2.72 6.07 -3.98
C GLY A 28 -3.98 5.23 -4.09
N ALA A 29 -4.76 5.12 -3.01
CA ALA A 29 -5.78 4.08 -2.87
C ALA A 29 -6.85 4.08 -3.99
N GLY A 30 -7.09 5.22 -4.64
CA GLY A 30 -8.02 5.33 -5.77
C GLY A 30 -7.70 4.40 -6.94
N ILE A 31 -6.43 4.08 -7.20
CA ILE A 31 -6.08 3.14 -8.28
C ILE A 31 -6.52 1.70 -7.97
N SER A 32 -6.66 1.36 -6.69
CA SER A 32 -7.08 0.03 -6.22
C SER A 32 -8.58 -0.05 -5.91
N ALA A 33 -9.35 1.02 -6.13
CA ALA A 33 -10.79 1.02 -5.91
C ALA A 33 -11.50 -0.05 -6.76
N ASP A 34 -11.14 -0.16 -8.04
CA ASP A 34 -11.68 -1.17 -8.97
C ASP A 34 -11.22 -2.61 -8.63
N SER A 35 -10.29 -2.76 -7.68
CA SER A 35 -9.89 -4.06 -7.12
C SER A 35 -10.76 -4.47 -5.93
N GLY A 36 -11.79 -3.70 -5.59
CA GLY A 36 -12.65 -3.91 -4.41
C GLY A 36 -12.03 -3.42 -3.10
N LEU A 37 -10.88 -2.71 -3.15
CA LEU A 37 -10.28 -2.13 -1.97
C LEU A 37 -10.95 -0.81 -1.60
N PRO A 38 -11.26 -0.57 -0.30
CA PRO A 38 -11.75 0.73 0.13
C PRO A 38 -10.66 1.78 -0.06
N THR A 39 -11.02 2.96 -0.56
CA THR A 39 -10.07 4.08 -0.61
C THR A 39 -9.99 4.76 0.75
N TYR A 40 -8.81 5.23 1.18
CA TYR A 40 -8.63 5.87 2.50
C TYR A 40 -9.60 7.03 2.78
N ARG A 41 -10.07 7.74 1.74
CA ARG A 41 -11.03 8.85 1.85
C ARG A 41 -12.47 8.50 1.46
N GLY A 42 -12.69 7.39 0.77
CA GLY A 42 -14.00 6.87 0.38
C GLY A 42 -14.47 5.76 1.30
N ILE A 43 -13.95 5.72 2.52
CA ILE A 43 -14.35 4.76 3.53
C ILE A 43 -15.76 5.11 4.01
N GLY A 44 -16.73 4.62 3.28
CA GLY A 44 -18.13 4.52 3.66
C GLY A 44 -18.44 3.31 4.55
N GLY A 45 -17.45 2.67 5.20
CA GLY A 45 -17.70 1.40 5.91
C GLY A 45 -16.75 0.97 7.04
N LEU A 46 -15.44 1.25 6.97
CA LEU A 46 -14.49 0.94 8.07
C LEU A 46 -14.20 2.14 9.00
N TYR A 47 -14.49 3.37 8.55
CA TYR A 47 -14.10 4.64 9.19
C TYR A 47 -15.28 5.63 9.22
N ASN A 48 -16.52 5.16 8.97
CA ASN A 48 -17.72 6.01 9.08
C ASN A 48 -17.86 6.59 10.48
N ASP A 49 -17.53 5.78 11.47
CA ASP A 49 -17.28 6.24 12.81
C ASP A 49 -15.78 6.50 12.90
N ARG A 50 -15.39 7.76 13.10
CA ARG A 50 -14.00 8.17 13.37
C ARG A 50 -13.37 7.44 14.55
N THR A 51 -14.17 6.68 15.27
CA THR A 51 -13.88 5.95 16.47
C THR A 51 -14.06 4.47 16.18
N THR A 52 -13.03 3.69 16.46
CA THR A 52 -13.07 2.24 16.35
C THR A 52 -13.99 1.62 17.41
N GLU A 53 -14.27 0.32 17.30
CA GLU A 53 -15.03 -0.44 18.30
C GLU A 53 -14.44 -0.37 19.72
N ASP A 54 -13.16 -0.02 19.88
CA ASP A 54 -12.51 0.18 21.18
C ASP A 54 -12.58 1.63 21.69
N GLY A 55 -13.33 2.52 21.03
CA GLY A 55 -13.46 3.92 21.46
C GLY A 55 -12.26 4.80 21.06
N ILE A 56 -11.36 4.30 20.21
CA ILE A 56 -10.09 4.97 19.85
C ILE A 56 -10.14 5.45 18.40
N PRO A 57 -9.63 6.64 18.06
CA PRO A 57 -9.48 7.05 16.66
C PRO A 57 -8.62 6.07 15.86
N ILE A 58 -9.03 5.73 14.64
CA ILE A 58 -8.31 4.74 13.82
C ILE A 58 -6.86 5.13 13.52
N GLU A 59 -6.56 6.41 13.34
CA GLU A 59 -5.19 6.92 13.17
C GLU A 59 -4.33 6.67 14.42
N MET A 60 -4.95 6.77 15.60
CA MET A 60 -4.29 6.44 16.87
C MET A 60 -4.12 4.92 17.02
N ALA A 61 -5.14 4.13 16.67
CA ALA A 61 -5.07 2.67 16.70
C ALA A 61 -3.99 2.10 15.75
N LEU A 62 -3.81 2.74 14.59
CA LEU A 62 -2.78 2.44 13.58
C LEU A 62 -1.57 3.38 13.68
N SER A 63 -1.18 3.78 14.90
CA SER A 63 0.03 4.58 15.13
C SER A 63 1.22 3.73 15.59
N GLY A 64 2.44 4.18 15.30
CA GLY A 64 3.65 3.55 15.82
C GLY A 64 3.71 3.56 17.35
N GLN A 65 3.15 4.61 17.97
CA GLN A 65 3.02 4.71 19.43
C GLN A 65 2.11 3.61 19.98
N MET A 66 0.92 3.41 19.40
CA MET A 66 -0.01 2.36 19.82
C MET A 66 0.60 0.98 19.65
N LEU A 67 1.29 0.72 18.54
CA LEU A 67 1.97 -0.57 18.30
C LEU A 67 3.02 -0.88 19.37
N ASN A 68 3.76 0.14 19.84
CA ASN A 68 4.77 -0.03 20.89
C ASN A 68 4.15 -0.24 22.28
N GLN A 69 3.04 0.41 22.59
CA GLN A 69 2.41 0.39 23.91
C GLN A 69 1.42 -0.76 24.08
N ARG A 70 0.62 -1.02 23.04
CA ARG A 70 -0.53 -1.93 22.99
C ARG A 70 -0.61 -2.60 21.62
N PRO A 71 0.36 -3.45 21.26
CA PRO A 71 0.44 -4.07 19.94
C PRO A 71 -0.83 -4.85 19.57
N GLU A 72 -1.54 -5.40 20.55
CA GLU A 72 -2.80 -6.12 20.35
C GLU A 72 -3.89 -5.25 19.72
N VAL A 73 -3.96 -3.96 20.06
CA VAL A 73 -4.94 -3.02 19.49
C VAL A 73 -4.62 -2.75 18.03
N THR A 74 -3.38 -2.39 17.73
CA THR A 74 -2.95 -2.13 16.35
C THR A 74 -3.15 -3.37 15.47
N TRP A 75 -2.78 -4.54 15.99
CA TRP A 75 -2.89 -5.79 15.25
C TRP A 75 -4.33 -6.26 15.02
N LYS A 76 -5.25 -5.98 15.95
CA LYS A 76 -6.70 -6.20 15.77
C LYS A 76 -7.21 -5.48 14.51
N TYR A 77 -6.93 -4.18 14.38
CA TYR A 77 -7.37 -3.39 13.24
C TYR A 77 -6.65 -3.73 11.94
N LEU A 78 -5.34 -4.02 11.99
CA LEU A 78 -4.61 -4.52 10.82
C LEU A 78 -5.20 -5.81 10.28
N ALA A 79 -5.52 -6.77 11.16
CA ALA A 79 -6.12 -8.04 10.76
C ALA A 79 -7.53 -7.85 10.19
N GLN A 80 -8.31 -6.92 10.72
CA GLN A 80 -9.64 -6.58 10.18
C GLN A 80 -9.55 -5.96 8.79
N ILE A 81 -8.64 -5.00 8.59
CA ILE A 81 -8.40 -4.37 7.29
C ILE A 81 -7.92 -5.42 6.28
N GLU A 82 -6.91 -6.22 6.63
CA GLU A 82 -6.40 -7.26 5.74
C GLU A 82 -7.49 -8.27 5.39
N LYS A 83 -8.29 -8.72 6.36
CA LYS A 83 -9.39 -9.65 6.12
C LYS A 83 -10.42 -9.11 5.14
N ASN A 84 -10.74 -7.82 5.20
CA ASN A 84 -11.70 -7.18 4.30
C ASN A 84 -11.14 -6.98 2.89
N CYS A 85 -9.82 -6.85 2.77
CA CYS A 85 -9.10 -6.71 1.51
C CYS A 85 -8.67 -8.06 0.92
N ARG A 86 -8.87 -9.16 1.66
CA ARG A 86 -8.36 -10.48 1.29
C ARG A 86 -8.97 -10.97 -0.02
N ASN A 87 -8.13 -11.57 -0.87
CA ASN A 87 -8.44 -12.01 -2.23
C ASN A 87 -8.64 -10.89 -3.27
N ALA A 88 -8.52 -9.63 -2.89
CA ALA A 88 -8.37 -8.57 -3.88
C ALA A 88 -7.05 -8.78 -4.66
N SER A 89 -7.05 -8.36 -5.91
CA SER A 89 -5.90 -8.45 -6.81
C SER A 89 -5.78 -7.16 -7.59
N PHE A 90 -4.61 -6.93 -8.20
CA PHE A 90 -4.40 -5.82 -9.13
C PHE A 90 -5.47 -5.79 -10.24
N ASN A 91 -5.76 -4.59 -10.74
CA ASN A 91 -6.75 -4.36 -11.81
C ASN A 91 -6.10 -3.86 -13.10
N ARG A 92 -6.93 -3.49 -14.09
CA ARG A 92 -6.45 -3.06 -15.40
C ARG A 92 -5.53 -1.83 -15.35
N ALA A 93 -5.74 -0.89 -14.42
CA ALA A 93 -4.88 0.28 -14.31
C ALA A 93 -3.43 -0.11 -13.95
N HIS A 94 -3.27 -1.04 -13.00
CA HIS A 94 -1.96 -1.57 -12.62
C HIS A 94 -1.29 -2.30 -13.79
N GLN A 95 -2.05 -3.13 -14.52
CA GLN A 95 -1.54 -3.84 -15.70
C GLN A 95 -1.07 -2.88 -16.79
N VAL A 96 -1.82 -1.80 -17.05
CA VAL A 96 -1.45 -0.80 -18.05
C VAL A 96 -0.15 -0.10 -17.66
N ILE A 97 0.02 0.27 -16.39
CA ILE A 97 1.26 0.88 -15.90
C ILE A 97 2.44 -0.09 -16.09
N ALA A 98 2.28 -1.37 -15.73
CA ALA A 98 3.30 -2.38 -15.95
C ALA A 98 3.61 -2.58 -17.46
N GLU A 99 2.60 -2.57 -18.33
CA GLU A 99 2.77 -2.66 -19.79
C GLU A 99 3.51 -1.45 -20.38
N MET A 100 3.38 -0.26 -19.78
CA MET A 100 4.07 0.95 -20.24
C MET A 100 5.59 0.86 -20.10
N GLU A 101 6.12 0.03 -19.20
CA GLU A 101 7.55 -0.26 -19.13
C GLU A 101 8.11 -0.91 -20.42
N ARG A 102 7.25 -1.48 -21.28
CA ARG A 102 7.66 -2.00 -22.59
C ARG A 102 7.72 -0.92 -23.68
N ARG A 103 7.17 0.27 -23.42
CA ARG A 103 7.00 1.35 -24.41
C ARG A 103 7.83 2.59 -24.13
N PHE A 104 8.27 2.78 -22.90
CA PHE A 104 9.07 3.93 -22.47
C PHE A 104 10.41 3.45 -21.92
N GLU A 105 11.47 4.23 -22.12
CA GLU A 105 12.82 3.88 -21.65
C GLU A 105 12.88 3.79 -20.11
N ARG A 106 12.12 4.66 -19.42
CA ARG A 106 12.09 4.71 -17.96
C ARG A 106 10.67 4.92 -17.46
N VAL A 107 10.12 3.95 -16.73
CA VAL A 107 8.86 4.11 -16.00
C VAL A 107 9.13 3.80 -14.55
N TRP A 108 8.61 4.65 -13.66
CA TRP A 108 8.67 4.48 -12.21
C TRP A 108 7.30 4.71 -11.61
N VAL A 109 6.99 3.98 -10.55
CA VAL A 109 5.77 4.13 -9.76
C VAL A 109 6.15 4.45 -8.33
N LEU A 110 5.80 5.64 -7.85
CA LEU A 110 5.66 5.90 -6.42
C LEU A 110 4.23 5.57 -6.00
N THR A 111 4.08 4.68 -5.03
CA THR A 111 2.78 4.30 -4.50
C THR A 111 2.70 4.52 -3.00
N GLN A 112 1.62 5.17 -2.58
CA GLN A 112 1.22 5.28 -1.17
C GLN A 112 0.51 4.02 -0.67
N ASN A 113 0.17 3.09 -1.57
CA ASN A 113 -0.53 1.86 -1.21
C ASN A 113 0.45 0.85 -0.62
N ILE A 114 -0.06 0.03 0.28
CA ILE A 114 0.67 -1.06 0.93
C ILE A 114 0.24 -2.46 0.42
N ASP A 115 -0.59 -2.48 -0.62
CA ASP A 115 -1.26 -3.68 -1.19
C ASP A 115 -0.32 -4.57 -2.03
N GLY A 116 0.77 -4.03 -2.55
CA GLY A 116 1.71 -4.76 -3.41
C GLY A 116 1.25 -4.94 -4.86
N PHE A 117 0.07 -4.43 -5.24
CA PHE A 117 -0.57 -4.71 -6.52
C PHE A 117 0.22 -4.24 -7.74
N HIS A 118 1.01 -3.18 -7.63
CA HIS A 118 1.88 -2.75 -8.72
C HIS A 118 2.93 -3.80 -9.09
N ARG A 119 3.55 -4.43 -8.07
CA ARG A 119 4.55 -5.48 -8.29
C ARG A 119 3.88 -6.76 -8.81
N ASP A 120 2.73 -7.12 -8.25
CA ASP A 120 1.97 -8.30 -8.69
C ASP A 120 1.46 -8.16 -10.14
N ALA A 121 1.13 -6.94 -10.58
CA ALA A 121 0.80 -6.63 -11.98
C ALA A 121 2.01 -6.62 -12.92
N GLY A 122 3.23 -6.67 -12.39
CA GLY A 122 4.48 -6.75 -13.15
C GLY A 122 5.28 -5.45 -13.28
N SER A 123 4.93 -4.38 -12.55
CA SER A 123 5.78 -3.18 -12.49
C SER A 123 7.10 -3.51 -11.79
N ARG A 124 8.23 -3.14 -12.40
CA ARG A 124 9.58 -3.45 -11.88
C ARG A 124 10.10 -2.33 -10.99
N ASN A 125 9.91 -1.09 -11.42
CA ASN A 125 10.44 0.10 -10.75
C ASN A 125 9.37 0.73 -9.85
N VAL A 126 9.23 0.18 -8.64
CA VAL A 126 8.19 0.60 -7.67
C VAL A 126 8.81 1.08 -6.37
N ILE A 127 8.44 2.29 -5.97
CA ILE A 127 8.75 2.93 -4.69
C ILE A 127 7.50 2.80 -3.81
N GLU A 128 7.52 1.82 -2.90
CA GLU A 128 6.46 1.56 -1.93
C GLU A 128 6.68 2.47 -0.71
N ILE A 129 6.34 3.76 -0.83
CA ILE A 129 6.76 4.79 0.13
C ILE A 129 6.19 4.59 1.54
N HIS A 130 5.05 3.90 1.65
CA HIS A 130 4.44 3.51 2.93
C HIS A 130 4.69 2.03 3.28
N GLY A 131 5.59 1.35 2.56
CA GLY A 131 5.93 -0.05 2.79
C GLY A 131 4.94 -1.04 2.16
N ASN A 132 4.92 -2.28 2.66
CA ASN A 132 4.15 -3.38 2.09
C ASN A 132 3.62 -4.30 3.19
N MET A 133 2.30 -4.53 3.21
CA MET A 133 1.64 -5.29 4.27
C MET A 133 2.02 -6.79 4.29
N HIS A 134 2.44 -7.33 3.16
CA HIS A 134 2.83 -8.73 3.03
C HIS A 134 4.26 -9.00 3.52
N LYS A 135 5.05 -7.96 3.79
CA LYS A 135 6.39 -8.09 4.38
C LYS A 135 6.28 -7.91 5.89
N LEU A 136 6.72 -8.89 6.65
CA LEU A 136 6.73 -8.85 8.11
C LEU A 136 8.17 -8.68 8.63
N ILE A 137 8.33 -7.86 9.67
CA ILE A 137 9.60 -7.59 10.34
C ILE A 137 9.45 -7.76 11.86
N CYS A 138 10.48 -8.27 12.52
CA CYS A 138 10.55 -8.27 13.97
C CYS A 138 10.98 -6.88 14.48
N MET A 139 10.35 -6.39 15.54
CA MET A 139 10.67 -5.09 16.13
C MET A 139 11.97 -5.08 16.97
N LYS A 140 12.68 -6.21 17.09
CA LYS A 140 13.88 -6.35 17.93
C LYS A 140 15.09 -7.00 17.26
N CYS A 141 14.87 -7.95 16.35
CA CYS A 141 15.96 -8.70 15.71
C CYS A 141 15.81 -8.65 14.18
N PRO A 142 16.83 -9.04 13.39
CA PRO A 142 16.79 -8.92 11.93
C PRO A 142 15.88 -9.94 11.23
N TRP A 143 14.97 -10.59 11.97
CA TRP A 143 14.02 -11.54 11.37
C TRP A 143 13.02 -10.82 10.46
N ARG A 144 12.81 -11.39 9.29
CA ARG A 144 11.87 -10.92 8.27
C ARG A 144 11.17 -12.13 7.65
N ALA A 145 9.94 -11.94 7.18
CA ALA A 145 9.20 -12.94 6.42
C ALA A 145 8.28 -12.26 5.39
N LYS A 146 7.84 -13.04 4.39
CA LYS A 146 6.74 -12.65 3.49
C LYS A 146 5.55 -13.57 3.75
N VAL A 147 4.35 -13.00 3.79
CA VAL A 147 3.09 -13.73 3.97
C VAL A 147 2.10 -13.37 2.87
N ASN A 148 1.30 -14.33 2.43
CA ASN A 148 0.26 -14.07 1.42
C ASN A 148 -0.93 -13.32 2.03
N ASP A 149 -1.28 -13.66 3.26
CA ASP A 149 -2.40 -13.11 4.02
C ASP A 149 -2.12 -13.27 5.52
N TYR A 150 -3.01 -12.75 6.37
CA TYR A 150 -2.88 -12.88 7.83
C TYR A 150 -3.70 -14.04 8.41
N SER A 151 -4.32 -14.89 7.60
CA SER A 151 -5.24 -15.95 8.06
C SER A 151 -4.58 -17.00 8.95
N ARG A 152 -3.26 -17.19 8.81
CA ARG A 152 -2.45 -18.16 9.57
C ARG A 152 -1.65 -17.52 10.70
N LEU A 153 -1.77 -16.21 10.91
CA LEU A 153 -1.05 -15.52 11.97
C LEU A 153 -1.82 -15.63 13.28
N THR A 154 -1.13 -15.97 14.36
CA THR A 154 -1.59 -15.64 15.71
C THR A 154 -1.35 -14.15 15.92
N VAL A 155 -2.36 -13.44 16.42
CA VAL A 155 -2.37 -11.98 16.49
C VAL A 155 -2.34 -11.53 17.97
N PRO A 156 -1.37 -10.70 18.40
CA PRO A 156 -0.20 -10.24 17.65
C PRO A 156 0.84 -11.36 17.45
N PRO A 157 1.52 -11.42 16.28
CA PRO A 157 2.51 -12.44 16.01
C PRO A 157 3.79 -12.21 16.81
N ALA A 158 4.27 -13.29 17.43
CA ALA A 158 5.58 -13.33 18.08
C ALA A 158 6.65 -13.77 17.08
N CYS A 159 7.83 -13.16 17.17
CA CYS A 159 8.96 -13.52 16.34
C CYS A 159 9.43 -14.95 16.68
N PRO A 160 9.57 -15.85 15.68
CA PRO A 160 10.00 -17.23 15.95
C PRO A 160 11.48 -17.31 16.40
N LYS A 161 12.26 -16.24 16.27
CA LYS A 161 13.67 -16.20 16.69
C LYS A 161 13.90 -15.66 18.11
N CYS A 162 13.14 -14.65 18.53
CA CYS A 162 13.40 -13.95 19.80
C CYS A 162 12.17 -13.69 20.66
N GLY A 163 10.99 -14.15 20.21
CA GLY A 163 9.71 -13.98 20.93
C GLY A 163 9.13 -12.56 20.91
N PHE A 164 9.86 -11.57 20.39
CA PHE A 164 9.39 -10.18 20.36
C PHE A 164 8.32 -9.96 19.28
N THR A 165 7.49 -8.93 19.44
CA THR A 165 6.41 -8.61 18.50
C THR A 165 6.93 -8.43 17.07
N VAL A 166 6.20 -9.05 16.14
CA VAL A 166 6.35 -8.86 14.69
C VAL A 166 5.30 -7.86 14.23
N ARG A 167 5.64 -7.08 13.20
CA ARG A 167 4.76 -6.10 12.56
C ARG A 167 4.90 -6.19 11.04
N PRO A 168 3.91 -5.74 10.25
CA PRO A 168 4.15 -5.47 8.84
C PRO A 168 5.17 -4.34 8.66
N GLU A 169 5.95 -4.41 7.59
CA GLU A 169 6.87 -3.39 7.11
C GLU A 169 6.08 -2.30 6.38
N VAL A 170 5.21 -1.63 7.12
CA VAL A 170 4.44 -0.47 6.68
C VAL A 170 4.73 0.71 7.59
N VAL A 171 4.54 1.92 7.08
CA VAL A 171 4.69 3.16 7.84
C VAL A 171 3.38 3.44 8.59
N PHE A 172 3.42 3.44 9.91
CA PHE A 172 2.26 3.78 10.75
C PHE A 172 2.20 5.28 10.99
N PHE A 173 1.06 5.78 11.45
CA PHE A 173 0.93 7.17 11.85
C PHE A 173 1.96 7.53 12.93
N GLY A 174 2.61 8.68 12.74
CA GLY A 174 3.68 9.18 13.60
C GLY A 174 5.07 8.63 13.29
N GLU A 175 5.22 7.70 12.34
CA GLU A 175 6.53 7.21 11.91
C GLU A 175 7.10 8.00 10.72
N THR A 176 8.43 8.01 10.60
CA THR A 176 9.12 8.62 9.47
C THR A 176 9.05 7.70 8.24
N LEU A 177 8.92 8.30 7.06
CA LEU A 177 9.06 7.56 5.80
C LEU A 177 10.45 6.91 5.71
N PRO A 178 10.57 5.71 5.13
CA PRO A 178 11.83 5.01 5.06
C PRO A 178 12.82 5.73 4.12
N ALA A 179 14.04 5.92 4.61
CA ALA A 179 15.04 6.80 3.99
C ALA A 179 15.50 6.30 2.62
N ILE A 180 15.57 4.97 2.42
CA ILE A 180 16.00 4.35 1.16
C ILE A 180 15.03 4.72 0.04
N GLU A 181 13.73 4.57 0.27
CA GLU A 181 12.68 4.92 -0.69
C GLU A 181 12.68 6.42 -1.00
N CYS A 182 12.93 7.28 -0.01
CA CYS A 182 13.08 8.72 -0.22
C CYS A 182 14.34 9.07 -1.03
N GLN A 183 15.43 8.33 -0.87
CA GLN A 183 16.65 8.56 -1.62
C GLN A 183 16.47 8.23 -3.11
N ILE A 184 15.72 7.18 -3.45
CA ILE A 184 15.41 6.83 -4.85
C ILE A 184 14.67 7.98 -5.58
N LEU A 185 13.93 8.82 -4.85
CA LEU A 185 13.25 9.99 -5.44
C LEU A 185 14.21 11.14 -5.79
N SER A 186 15.39 11.15 -5.19
CA SER A 186 16.37 12.23 -5.35
C SER A 186 17.35 11.99 -6.50
N ASP A 187 17.38 10.77 -7.03
CA ASP A 187 18.27 10.29 -8.11
C ASP A 187 17.53 10.18 -9.46
#